data_AF-A0A359M351-F1
#
_entry.id   AF-A0A359M351-F1
#
_cell.length_a   1.000
_cell.length_b   1.000
_cell.length_c   1.000
_cell.angle_alpha   90.00
_cell.angle_beta   90.00
_cell.angle_gamma   90.00
#
_symmetry.space_group_name_H-M   'P 1'
#
loop_
_entity.id
_entity.type
_entity.pdbx_description
1 polymer ?
#
loop_
_entity_poly.entity_id
_entity_poly.type
_entity_poly.pdbx_seq_one_letter_code
_entity_poly.pdbx_strand_id
1 'polypeptide(L)' 'MAKQYSAAPAMAIDPNKSYTATFETSRGAIVCDLFPKDAPITVNNFVFLAREGFYNGTVFHRVIADFMIQG' A
#
# COMPACT_ATOMS: atom_id res chain seq x y z
N MET A 1 13.40 14.47 0.85
CA MET A 1 13.76 13.44 1.85
C MET A 1 12.58 12.50 1.97
N ALA A 2 12.80 11.18 2.01
CA ALA A 2 11.72 10.24 2.26
C ALA A 2 11.12 10.49 3.66
N LYS A 3 9.79 10.44 3.77
CA LYS A 3 9.08 10.56 5.06
C LYS A 3 9.58 9.40 5.96
N GLN A 4 10.14 9.72 7.11
CA GLN A 4 10.60 8.69 8.06
C GLN A 4 9.66 8.63 9.26
N TYR A 5 9.44 7.43 9.76
CA TYR A 5 8.59 7.15 10.91
C TYR A 5 9.46 6.50 11.99
N SER A 6 9.36 6.99 13.22
CA SER A 6 10.18 6.51 14.35
C SER A 6 9.71 5.17 14.92
N ALA A 7 8.48 4.77 14.61
CA ALA A 7 7.88 3.50 15.02
C ALA A 7 6.80 3.06 14.03
N ALA A 8 6.38 1.79 14.14
CA ALA A 8 5.23 1.28 13.41
C ALA A 8 3.92 1.99 13.86
N PRO A 9 2.94 2.20 12.96
CA PRO A 9 1.67 2.80 13.32
C PRO A 9 0.84 1.87 14.22
N ALA A 10 0.05 2.46 15.11
CA ALA A 10 -0.92 1.71 15.92
C ALA A 10 -1.98 1.02 15.01
N MET A 11 -2.59 -0.05 15.52
CA MET A 11 -3.67 -0.75 14.81
C MET A 11 -4.93 0.12 14.75
N ALA A 12 -5.32 0.54 13.55
CA ALA A 12 -6.44 1.45 13.31
C ALA A 12 -7.48 0.90 12.31
N ILE A 13 -7.15 -0.17 11.59
CA ILE A 13 -8.10 -0.88 10.72
C ILE A 13 -8.91 -1.91 11.52
N ASP A 14 -10.08 -2.25 11.01
CA ASP A 14 -10.93 -3.34 11.50
C ASP A 14 -10.70 -4.58 10.61
N PRO A 15 -10.10 -5.67 11.13
CA PRO A 15 -9.87 -6.88 10.36
C PRO A 15 -11.12 -7.50 9.74
N ASN A 16 -12.31 -7.19 10.24
CA ASN A 16 -13.55 -7.77 9.74
C ASN A 16 -14.21 -6.98 8.61
N LYS A 17 -13.67 -5.82 8.22
CA LYS A 17 -14.17 -5.00 7.12
C LYS A 17 -13.41 -5.26 5.82
N SER A 18 -14.05 -4.90 4.71
CA SER A 18 -13.42 -4.89 3.39
C SER A 18 -12.72 -3.56 3.14
N TYR A 19 -11.54 -3.62 2.54
CA TYR A 19 -10.76 -2.45 2.15
C TYR A 19 -10.29 -2.63 0.72
N THR A 20 -10.29 -1.54 -0.04
CA THR A 20 -9.72 -1.47 -1.37
C THR A 20 -8.68 -0.36 -1.44
N ALA A 21 -7.71 -0.52 -2.31
CA ALA A 21 -6.70 0.50 -2.61
C ALA A 21 -6.66 0.74 -4.11
N THR A 22 -6.75 2.01 -4.52
CA THR A 22 -6.59 2.43 -5.91
C THR A 22 -5.23 3.09 -6.07
N PHE A 23 -4.43 2.55 -6.98
CA PHE A 23 -3.16 3.12 -7.40
C PHE A 23 -3.40 3.84 -8.72
N GLU A 24 -3.35 5.18 -8.69
CA GLU A 24 -3.32 5.98 -9.90
C GLU A 24 -1.90 6.00 -10.45
N THR A 25 -1.66 5.29 -11.55
CA THR A 25 -0.32 5.17 -12.15
C THR A 25 -0.28 5.87 -13.51
N SER A 26 0.93 6.12 -14.03
CA SER A 26 1.13 6.65 -15.38
C SER A 26 0.66 5.70 -16.50
N ARG A 27 0.30 4.46 -16.17
CA ARG A 27 -0.19 3.43 -17.11
C ARG A 27 -1.65 3.05 -16.86
N GLY A 28 -2.37 3.82 -16.04
CA GLY A 28 -3.76 3.58 -15.68
C GLY A 28 -3.96 3.21 -14.21
N ALA A 29 -5.22 3.07 -13.81
CA ALA A 29 -5.59 2.75 -12.44
C ALA A 29 -5.49 1.23 -12.19
N ILE A 30 -4.92 0.87 -11.03
CA ILE A 30 -4.94 -0.49 -10.51
C ILE A 30 -5.78 -0.47 -9.23
N VAL A 31 -6.79 -1.33 -9.14
CA VAL A 31 -7.62 -1.48 -7.94
C VAL A 31 -7.31 -2.82 -7.31
N CYS A 32 -6.92 -2.80 -6.03
CA CYS A 32 -6.58 -3.98 -5.25
C CYS A 32 -7.52 -4.14 -4.06
N ASP A 33 -8.07 -5.35 -3.90
CA ASP A 33 -8.67 -5.76 -2.64
C ASP A 33 -7.58 -6.03 -1.61
N LEU A 34 -7.80 -5.59 -0.37
CA LEU A 34 -6.91 -5.86 0.75
C LEU A 34 -7.51 -6.94 1.65
N PHE A 35 -6.64 -7.77 2.22
CA PHE A 35 -7.01 -8.93 3.03
C PHE A 35 -6.65 -8.71 4.51
N PRO A 36 -7.42 -7.89 5.26
CA PRO A 36 -7.04 -7.50 6.63
C PRO A 36 -7.25 -8.64 7.65
N LYS A 37 -8.01 -9.68 7.32
CA LYS A 37 -8.11 -10.91 8.14
C LYS A 37 -6.82 -11.72 8.08
N ASP A 38 -6.28 -11.88 6.88
CA ASP A 38 -5.10 -12.73 6.64
C ASP A 38 -3.80 -12.03 6.99
N ALA A 39 -3.71 -10.71 6.73
CA ALA A 39 -2.51 -9.91 6.97
C ALA A 39 -2.81 -8.56 7.68
N PRO A 40 -3.36 -8.59 8.92
CA PRO A 40 -3.86 -7.38 9.60
C PRO A 40 -2.80 -6.30 9.80
N ILE A 41 -1.58 -6.67 10.22
CA ILE A 41 -0.50 -5.72 10.50
C ILE A 41 -0.02 -5.06 9.19
N THR A 42 0.13 -5.85 8.12
CA THR A 42 0.58 -5.38 6.82
C THR A 42 -0.45 -4.45 6.18
N VAL A 43 -1.74 -4.84 6.21
CA VAL A 43 -2.81 -3.99 5.69
C VAL A 43 -2.91 -2.70 6.50
N ASN A 44 -2.76 -2.76 7.83
CA ASN A 44 -2.77 -1.57 8.67
C ASN A 44 -1.65 -0.59 8.30
N ASN A 45 -0.42 -1.11 8.16
CA ASN A 45 0.73 -0.31 7.77
C ASN A 45 0.55 0.28 6.37
N PHE A 46 0.09 -0.52 5.41
CA PHE A 46 -0.15 -0.06 4.04
C PHE A 46 -1.21 1.05 3.98
N VAL A 47 -2.35 0.87 4.64
CA VAL A 47 -3.44 1.86 4.69
C VAL A 47 -2.98 3.15 5.37
N PHE A 48 -2.22 3.05 6.46
CA PHE A 48 -1.63 4.21 7.14
C PHE A 48 -0.72 5.01 6.20
N LEU A 49 0.26 4.36 5.56
CA LEU A 49 1.20 5.01 4.64
C LEU A 49 0.49 5.61 3.42
N ALA A 50 -0.50 4.90 2.87
CA ALA A 50 -1.29 5.39 1.72
C ALA A 50 -2.07 6.66 2.08
N ARG A 51 -2.72 6.71 3.24
CA ARG A 51 -3.46 7.90 3.73
C ARG A 51 -2.54 9.08 4.02
N GLU A 52 -1.30 8.81 4.42
CA GLU A 52 -0.26 9.82 4.63
C GLU A 52 0.37 10.34 3.32
N GLY A 53 -0.09 9.85 2.16
CA GLY A 53 0.42 10.19 0.84
C GLY A 53 1.83 9.67 0.57
N PHE A 54 2.31 8.68 1.34
CA PHE A 54 3.69 8.21 1.32
C PHE A 54 4.11 7.67 -0.07
N TYR A 55 3.20 6.98 -0.75
CA TYR A 55 3.46 6.38 -2.07
C TYR A 55 3.27 7.36 -3.23
N ASN A 56 2.85 8.60 -2.97
CA ASN A 56 2.62 9.55 -4.06
C ASN A 56 3.94 9.95 -4.71
N GLY A 57 4.01 9.76 -6.04
CA GLY A 57 5.20 10.05 -6.82
C GLY A 57 6.32 9.01 -6.71
N THR A 58 6.10 7.88 -6.00
CA THR A 58 7.03 6.75 -6.09
C THR A 58 6.93 6.08 -7.47
N VAL A 59 7.99 5.39 -7.87
CA VAL A 59 8.07 4.72 -9.17
C VAL A 59 8.23 3.23 -8.99
N PHE A 60 7.67 2.45 -9.92
CA PHE A 60 8.02 1.04 -10.07
C PHE A 60 9.44 0.92 -10.63
N HIS A 61 10.43 0.87 -9.73
CA HIS A 61 11.85 0.90 -10.08
C HIS A 61 12.38 -0.45 -10.59
N ARG A 62 11.59 -1.52 -10.47
CA ARG A 62 11.95 -2.85 -10.96
C ARG A 62 10.77 -3.50 -11.65
N VAL A 63 11.01 -3.98 -12.88
CA VAL A 63 10.03 -4.67 -13.73
C VAL A 63 10.69 -5.90 -14.32
N ILE A 64 10.08 -7.07 -14.11
CA ILE A 64 10.51 -8.35 -14.69
C ILE A 64 9.33 -8.92 -15.48
N ALA A 65 9.53 -9.10 -16.78
CA ALA A 65 8.53 -9.65 -17.68
C ALA A 65 8.06 -11.03 -17.18
N ASP A 66 6.75 -11.27 -17.28
CA ASP A 66 6.08 -12.51 -16.87
C ASP A 66 6.29 -12.90 -15.39
N PHE A 67 6.66 -11.93 -14.55
CA PHE A 67 6.86 -12.15 -13.12
C PHE A 67 6.23 -11.07 -12.25
N MET A 68 6.86 -9.89 -12.13
CA MET A 68 6.40 -8.87 -11.19
C MET A 68 6.93 -7.45 -11.46
N ILE A 69 6.28 -6.48 -10.84
CA ILE A 69 6.74 -5.10 -10.66
C ILE A 69 6.92 -4.78 -9.17
N GLN A 70 7.89 -3.94 -8.83
CA GLN A 70 8.20 -3.51 -7.47
C GLN A 70 8.41 -1.99 -7.42
N GLY A 71 7.85 -1.35 -6.39
CA GLY A 71 7.85 0.10 -6.17
C GLY A 71 7.88 0.47 -4.69
#